data_AF-A0A358A222-F1
#
_entry.id   AF-A0A358A222-F1
#
_cell.length_a   1.000
_cell.length_b   1.000
_cell.length_c   1.000
_cell.angle_alpha   90.00
_cell.angle_beta   90.00
_cell.angle_gamma   90.00
#
_symmetry.space_group_name_H-M   'P 1'
#
loop_
_entity.id
_entity.type
_entity.pdbx_description
1 polymer ?
#
loop_
_entity_poly.entity_id
_entity_poly.type
_entity_poly.pdbx_seq_one_letter_code
_entity_poly.pdbx_strand_id
1 'polypeptide(L)' 'MTGRLIVFEGADASGKSTQARRLASRLSAELTFQFGATEIGSAIRSILLDPTHAALDDRAEALLVIADKA' A
#
# COMPACT_ATOMS: atom_id res chain seq x y z
N MET A 1 19.98 -7.96 15.35
CA MET A 1 18.88 -8.92 15.09
C MET A 1 18.23 -8.55 13.77
N THR A 2 17.88 -9.52 12.92
CA THR A 2 17.18 -9.29 11.65
C THR A 2 15.68 -9.51 11.82
N GLY A 3 14.86 -8.54 11.42
CA GLY A 3 13.40 -8.68 11.37
C GLY A 3 12.92 -9.52 10.19
N ARG A 4 11.62 -9.79 10.12
CA ARG A 4 10.95 -10.41 8.97
C ARG A 4 9.88 -9.47 8.43
N LEU A 5 9.86 -9.27 7.12
CA LEU A 5 8.77 -8.57 6.42
C LEU A 5 7.82 -9.62 5.83
N ILE A 6 6.52 -9.50 6.13
CA ILE A 6 5.48 -10.41 5.64
C ILE A 6 4.47 -9.58 4.84
N VAL A 7 4.25 -9.95 3.58
CA VAL A 7 3.35 -9.24 2.66
C VAL A 7 2.14 -10.11 2.35
N PHE A 8 0.95 -9.49 2.32
CA PHE A 8 -0.30 -10.13 1.93
C PHE A 8 -0.79 -9.55 0.59
N GLU A 9 -0.71 -10.36 -0.47
CA GLU A 9 -1.14 -9.99 -1.83
C GLU A 9 -2.45 -10.70 -2.24
N GLY A 10 -3.17 -10.11 -3.19
CA GLY A 10 -4.38 -10.70 -3.76
C GLY A 10 -5.44 -9.70 -4.22
N ALA A 11 -6.54 -10.20 -4.81
CA ALA A 11 -7.64 -9.38 -5.32
C ALA A 11 -8.33 -8.55 -4.22
N ASP A 12 -9.08 -7.53 -4.63
CA ASP A 12 -9.92 -6.76 -3.72
C ASP A 12 -10.99 -7.64 -3.06
N ALA A 13 -11.34 -7.29 -1.83
CA ALA A 13 -12.22 -8.07 -0.96
C ALA A 13 -11.77 -9.53 -0.64
N SER A 14 -10.56 -9.96 -1.02
CA SER A 14 -10.03 -11.31 -0.68
C SER A 14 -9.69 -11.53 0.80
N GLY A 15 -9.83 -10.50 1.65
CA GLY A 15 -9.59 -10.59 3.09
C GLY A 15 -8.17 -10.24 3.55
N LYS A 16 -7.30 -9.71 2.67
CA LYS A 16 -5.91 -9.31 2.98
C LYS A 16 -5.78 -8.51 4.28
N SER A 17 -6.55 -7.41 4.39
CA SER A 17 -6.47 -6.51 5.55
C SER A 17 -6.92 -7.19 6.86
N THR A 18 -7.89 -8.11 6.77
CA THR A 18 -8.33 -8.91 7.91
C THR A 18 -7.24 -9.88 8.37
N GLN A 19 -6.59 -10.58 7.44
CA GLN A 19 -5.53 -11.53 7.78
C GLN A 19 -4.26 -10.83 8.28
N ALA A 20 -3.89 -9.70 7.66
CA ALA A 20 -2.76 -8.89 8.10
C ALA A 20 -2.93 -8.40 9.55
N ARG A 21 -4.11 -7.85 9.90
CA ARG A 21 -4.43 -7.45 11.29
C ARG A 21 -4.36 -8.62 12.28
N ARG A 22 -4.92 -9.78 11.90
CA ARG A 22 -4.89 -10.98 12.76
C ARG A 22 -3.47 -11.47 13.01
N LEU A 23 -2.64 -11.52 11.97
CA LEU A 23 -1.25 -11.96 12.10
C LEU A 23 -0.41 -10.96 12.89
N ALA A 24 -0.55 -9.65 12.61
CA ALA A 24 0.15 -8.59 13.33
C ALA A 24 -0.15 -8.64 14.83
N SER A 25 -1.44 -8.80 15.20
CA SER A 25 -1.84 -8.98 16.60
C SER A 25 -1.23 -10.23 17.24
N ARG A 26 -1.23 -11.37 16.53
CA ARG A 26 -0.68 -12.65 17.03
C ARG A 26 0.83 -12.61 17.26
N LEU A 27 1.57 -11.87 16.43
CA LEU A 27 3.02 -11.78 16.49
C LEU A 27 3.53 -10.54 17.22
N SER A 28 2.63 -9.67 17.68
CA SER A 28 2.97 -8.31 18.14
C SER A 28 3.87 -7.57 17.13
N ALA A 29 3.56 -7.74 15.85
CA ALA A 29 4.30 -7.12 14.75
C ALA A 29 3.69 -5.77 14.38
N GLU A 30 4.53 -4.88 13.87
CA GLU A 30 4.08 -3.61 13.30
C GLU A 30 3.26 -3.87 12.03
N LEU A 31 2.09 -3.23 11.95
CA LEU A 31 1.20 -3.31 10.80
C LEU A 31 1.36 -2.07 9.92
N THR A 32 1.65 -2.28 8.64
CA THR A 32 1.65 -1.25 7.61
C THR A 32 0.89 -1.72 6.37
N PHE A 33 0.64 -0.83 5.40
CA PHE A 33 -0.10 -1.14 4.16
C PHE A 33 0.36 -0.25 3.00
N GLN A 34 0.01 -0.62 1.78
CA GLN A 34 0.22 0.21 0.58
C GLN A 34 -1.03 0.14 -0.31
N PHE A 35 -1.34 1.19 -1.08
CA PHE A 35 -0.69 2.50 -1.10
C PHE A 35 -1.17 3.41 0.05
N GLY A 36 -0.30 4.31 0.52
CA GLY A 36 -0.69 5.43 1.38
C GLY A 36 -0.48 5.29 2.89
N ALA A 37 0.46 4.46 3.34
CA ALA A 37 0.78 4.37 4.77
C ALA A 37 1.58 5.58 5.32
N THR A 38 2.15 6.42 4.46
CA THR A 38 2.88 7.64 4.85
C THR A 38 2.10 8.89 4.45
N GLU A 39 2.49 10.07 4.97
CA GLU A 39 1.87 11.35 4.56
C GLU A 39 2.03 11.60 3.05
N ILE A 40 3.24 11.41 2.53
CA ILE A 40 3.53 11.52 1.10
C ILE A 40 2.80 10.42 0.30
N GLY A 41 2.81 9.19 0.78
CA GLY A 41 2.09 8.08 0.16
C GLY A 41 0.59 8.35 0.07
N SER A 42 0.00 8.99 1.10
CA SER A 42 -1.41 9.38 1.10
C SER A 42 -1.71 10.40 0.00
N ALA A 43 -0.84 11.41 -0.17
CA ALA A 43 -0.97 12.39 -1.26
C ALA A 43 -0.82 11.73 -2.64
N ILE A 44 0.15 10.82 -2.80
CA ILE A 44 0.31 10.03 -4.02
C ILE A 44 -0.94 9.19 -4.31
N ARG A 45 -1.47 8.49 -3.30
CA ARG A 45 -2.69 7.70 -3.41
C ARG A 45 -3.89 8.55 -3.86
N SER A 46 -4.02 9.76 -3.33
CA SER A 46 -5.08 10.69 -3.75
C SER A 46 -4.98 11.04 -5.24
N ILE A 47 -3.78 11.27 -5.76
CA ILE A 47 -3.57 11.54 -7.19
C ILE A 47 -3.97 10.32 -8.03
N LEU A 48 -3.50 9.13 -7.65
CA LEU A 48 -3.72 7.88 -8.39
C LEU A 48 -5.19 7.43 -8.42
N LEU A 49 -5.97 7.72 -7.38
CA LEU A 49 -7.37 7.29 -7.28
C LEU A 49 -8.38 8.34 -7.77
N ASP A 50 -7.93 9.55 -8.10
CA ASP A 50 -8.81 10.61 -8.56
C ASP A 50 -9.11 10.45 -10.06
N PRO A 51 -10.36 10.15 -10.44
CA PRO A 51 -10.72 9.91 -11.83
C PRO A 51 -10.61 11.16 -12.72
N THR A 52 -10.44 12.36 -12.15
CA THR A 52 -10.20 13.58 -12.91
C THR A 52 -8.79 13.63 -13.52
N HIS A 53 -7.85 12.83 -13.00
CA HIS A 53 -6.50 12.69 -13.55
C HIS A 53 -6.39 11.62 -14.65
N ALA A 54 -7.46 11.38 -15.42
CA ALA A 54 -7.50 10.34 -16.46
C ALA A 54 -6.46 10.49 -17.59
N ALA A 55 -5.77 11.63 -17.68
CA ALA A 55 -4.70 11.89 -18.64
C ALA A 55 -3.29 11.59 -18.09
N LEU A 56 -3.18 11.03 -16.89
CA LEU A 56 -1.91 10.62 -16.33
C LEU A 56 -1.27 9.54 -17.20
N ASP A 57 -0.02 9.74 -17.61
CA ASP A 57 0.73 8.78 -18.43
C ASP A 57 1.02 7.50 -17.62
N ASP A 58 0.91 6.33 -18.26
CA ASP A 58 1.13 5.01 -17.64
C ASP A 58 2.49 4.92 -16.91
N ARG A 59 3.54 5.55 -17.43
CA ARG A 59 4.86 5.56 -16.78
C ARG A 59 4.86 6.45 -15.56
N ALA A 60 4.18 7.60 -15.63
CA ALA A 60 4.04 8.48 -14.48
C ALA A 60 3.26 7.79 -13.35
N GLU A 61 2.18 7.08 -13.68
CA GLU A 61 1.43 6.25 -12.73
C GLU A 61 2.32 5.20 -12.06
N ALA A 62 3.07 4.42 -12.86
CA ALA A 62 3.97 3.40 -12.35
C ALA A 62 5.08 3.98 -11.45
N LEU A 63 5.63 5.15 -11.79
CA LEU A 63 6.65 5.81 -10.98
C LEU A 63 6.10 6.33 -9.66
N LEU A 64 4.87 6.88 -9.66
CA LEU A 64 4.19 7.30 -8.43
C LEU A 64 3.91 6.11 -7.51
N VAL A 65 3.46 4.99 -8.07
CA VAL A 65 3.29 3.72 -7.34
C VAL A 65 4.58 3.23 -6.69
N ILE A 66 5.73 3.44 -7.33
CA ILE A 66 7.05 3.13 -6.76
C ILE A 66 7.43 4.15 -5.68
N ALA A 67 7.14 5.44 -5.91
CA ALA A 67 7.45 6.52 -4.96
C ALA A 67 6.70 6.38 -3.63
N ASP A 68 5.49 5.81 -3.62
CA ASP A 68 4.77 5.47 -2.37
C ASP A 68 5.53 4.47 -1.48
N LYS A 69 6.45 3.68 -2.05
CA LYS A 69 7.21 2.65 -1.33
C LYS A 69 8.50 3.18 -0.68
N ALA A 70 8.91 4.41 -0.97
CA ALA A 70 10.14 5.03 -0.48
C ALA A 70 9.94 5.66 0.91
#